data_AF-A0A1G2MAB1-F1
#
_entry.id   AF-A0A1G2MAB1-F1
#
_cell.length_a   1.000
_cell.length_b   1.000
_cell.length_c   1.000
_cell.angle_alpha   90.00
_cell.angle_beta   90.00
_cell.angle_gamma   90.00
#
_symmetry.space_group_name_H-M   'P 1'
#
loop_
_entity.id
_entity.type
_entity.pdbx_description
1 polymer ?
#
loop_
_entity_poly.entity_id
_entity_poly.type
_entity_poly.pdbx_seq_one_letter_code
_entity_poly.pdbx_strand_id
1 'polypeptide(L)'
;MPHQDTAVAVKSLKERIMRRVYVVFMVRNLSPFAFDCVVAVVLIFIATLFVSVGDVLANFSTASTGGGLSRFSVAALSDTELETKLLLFVLGVVGFLGVRDLKRATRAMKTLRGKNTPKG
;
A
#
# COMPACT_ATOMS: atom_id res chain seq x y z
N MET A 1 -19.63 -22.01 38.15
CA MET A 1 -20.17 -21.89 36.79
C MET A 1 -19.49 -20.71 36.08
N PRO A 2 -18.42 -20.93 35.28
CA PRO A 2 -17.66 -19.85 34.62
C PRO A 2 -17.84 -19.78 33.08
N HIS A 3 -18.76 -20.54 32.49
CA HIS A 3 -18.86 -20.67 31.02
C HIS A 3 -19.73 -19.62 30.32
N GLN A 4 -20.53 -18.84 31.05
CA GLN A 4 -21.48 -17.92 30.44
C GLN A 4 -20.87 -16.54 30.12
N ASP A 5 -19.91 -16.09 30.94
CA ASP A 5 -19.25 -14.79 30.78
C ASP A 5 -18.29 -14.75 29.58
N THR A 6 -17.64 -15.87 29.27
CA THR A 6 -16.73 -15.98 28.12
C THR A 6 -17.48 -15.92 26.79
N ALA A 7 -18.66 -16.53 26.70
CA ALA A 7 -19.49 -16.50 25.50
C ALA A 7 -19.99 -15.08 25.16
N VAL A 8 -20.32 -14.28 26.17
CA VAL A 8 -20.74 -12.88 25.99
C VAL A 8 -19.55 -12.00 25.58
N ALA A 9 -18.38 -12.19 26.20
CA ALA A 9 -17.17 -11.47 25.84
C ALA A 9 -16.76 -11.71 24.37
N VAL A 10 -16.77 -12.97 23.92
CA VAL A 10 -16.41 -13.34 22.54
C VAL A 10 -17.39 -12.76 21.52
N LYS A 11 -18.70 -12.75 21.82
CA LYS A 11 -19.71 -12.10 20.95
C LYS A 11 -19.44 -10.60 20.80
N SER A 12 -19.15 -9.92 21.90
CA SER A 12 -18.85 -8.48 21.88
C SER A 12 -17.56 -8.15 21.12
N LEU A 13 -16.53 -9.00 21.23
CA LEU A 13 -15.27 -8.85 20.52
C LEU A 13 -15.47 -9.06 19.01
N LYS A 14 -16.20 -10.11 18.64
CA LYS A 14 -16.56 -10.40 17.24
C LYS A 14 -17.32 -9.23 16.62
N GLU A 15 -18.28 -8.65 17.34
CA GLU A 15 -19.05 -7.51 16.84
C GLU A 15 -18.17 -6.27 16.62
N ARG A 16 -17.23 -5.97 17.53
CA ARG A 16 -16.27 -4.87 17.33
C ARG A 16 -15.39 -5.08 16.11
N ILE A 17 -14.89 -6.31 15.92
CA ILE A 17 -14.07 -6.65 14.75
C ILE A 17 -14.91 -6.51 13.46
N MET A 18 -16.11 -7.07 13.45
CA MET A 18 -17.03 -6.99 12.30
C MET A 18 -17.35 -5.54 11.94
N ARG A 19 -17.62 -4.68 12.92
CA ARG A 19 -17.90 -3.25 12.68
C ARG A 19 -16.72 -2.55 12.01
N ARG A 20 -15.48 -2.82 12.44
CA ARG A 20 -14.27 -2.26 11.82
C ARG A 20 -14.07 -2.76 10.40
N VAL A 21 -14.26 -4.06 10.17
CA VAL A 21 -14.15 -4.66 8.82
C VAL A 21 -15.20 -4.07 7.88
N TYR A 22 -16.44 -3.89 8.34
CA TYR A 22 -17.51 -3.27 7.56
C TYR A 22 -17.23 -1.81 7.22
N VAL A 23 -16.68 -1.03 8.15
CA VAL A 23 -16.28 0.36 7.89
C VAL A 23 -15.20 0.40 6.81
N VAL A 24 -14.15 -0.41 6.93
CA VAL A 24 -13.08 -0.49 5.91
C VAL A 24 -13.66 -0.92 4.56
N PHE A 25 -14.53 -1.92 4.54
CA PHE A 25 -15.20 -2.39 3.32
C PHE A 25 -16.05 -1.29 2.67
N MET A 26 -16.84 -0.55 3.47
CA MET A 26 -17.69 0.52 2.98
C MET A 26 -16.87 1.67 2.39
N VAL A 27 -15.78 2.06 3.07
CA VAL A 27 -14.86 3.09 2.56
C VAL A 27 -14.20 2.63 1.26
N ARG A 28 -13.76 1.37 1.19
CA ARG A 28 -13.15 0.80 -0.03
C ARG A 28 -14.12 0.74 -1.19
N ASN A 29 -15.41 0.50 -0.93
CA ASN A 29 -16.44 0.39 -1.96
C ASN A 29 -16.83 1.75 -2.57
N LEU A 30 -16.63 2.87 -1.86
CA LEU A 30 -16.93 4.21 -2.37
C LEU A 30 -15.99 4.62 -3.53
N SER A 31 -14.71 4.33 -3.40
CA SER A 31 -13.71 4.53 -4.45
C SER A 31 -12.50 3.67 -4.17
N PRO A 32 -12.36 2.50 -4.83
CA PRO A 32 -11.24 1.59 -4.59
C PRO A 32 -9.91 2.27 -4.93
N PHE A 33 -9.91 3.13 -5.95
CA PHE A 33 -8.73 3.89 -6.34
C PHE A 33 -8.31 4.93 -5.29
N ALA A 34 -9.25 5.70 -4.74
CA ALA A 34 -8.93 6.69 -3.71
C ALA A 34 -8.45 6.00 -2.42
N PHE A 35 -9.04 4.86 -2.08
CA PHE A 35 -8.60 4.06 -0.93
C PHE A 35 -7.15 3.55 -1.11
N ASP A 36 -6.83 2.96 -2.26
CA ASP A 36 -5.46 2.49 -2.55
C ASP A 36 -4.45 3.65 -2.54
N CYS A 37 -4.81 4.83 -3.05
CA CYS A 37 -3.96 6.02 -2.96
C CYS A 37 -3.73 6.48 -1.52
N VAL A 38 -4.78 6.54 -0.69
CA VAL A 38 -4.64 6.93 0.72
C VAL A 38 -3.78 5.93 1.49
N VAL A 39 -4.00 4.63 1.28
CA VAL A 39 -3.18 3.58 1.89
C VAL A 39 -1.73 3.70 1.44
N ALA A 40 -1.48 3.95 0.15
CA ALA A 40 -0.13 4.16 -0.36
C ALA A 40 0.55 5.38 0.30
N VAL A 41 -0.13 6.52 0.40
CA VAL A 41 0.41 7.72 1.04
C VAL A 41 0.73 7.47 2.52
N VAL A 42 -0.15 6.80 3.25
CA VAL A 42 0.09 6.44 4.66
C VAL A 42 1.29 5.50 4.79
N LEU A 43 1.40 4.49 3.94
CA LEU A 43 2.54 3.57 3.96
C LEU A 43 3.86 4.26 3.59
N ILE A 44 3.86 5.17 2.61
CA ILE A 44 5.03 5.97 2.26
C ILE A 44 5.44 6.85 3.45
N PHE A 45 4.47 7.51 4.09
CA PHE A 45 4.74 8.33 5.27
C PHE A 45 5.35 7.50 6.41
N ILE A 46 4.79 6.32 6.70
CA ILE A 46 5.37 5.40 7.69
C ILE A 46 6.79 4.98 7.26
N ALA A 47 7.03 4.69 5.99
CA ALA A 47 8.37 4.36 5.50
C ALA A 47 9.38 5.48 5.72
N THR A 48 8.98 6.75 5.59
CA THR A 48 9.87 7.89 5.89
C THR A 48 10.25 8.00 7.37
N LEU A 49 9.50 7.39 8.29
CA LEU A 49 9.86 7.34 9.70
C LEU A 49 11.01 6.35 9.98
N PHE A 50 11.12 5.30 9.17
CA PHE A 50 12.15 4.28 9.31
C PHE A 50 13.36 4.51 8.40
N VAL A 51 13.16 5.25 7.30
CA VAL A 51 14.18 5.44 6.27
C VAL A 51 14.33 6.92 5.98
N SER A 52 15.52 7.45 6.27
CA SER A 52 15.92 8.81 5.86
C SER A 52 16.14 8.84 4.35
N VAL A 53 15.19 9.44 3.62
CA VAL A 53 15.24 9.55 2.15
C VAL A 53 16.47 10.34 1.70
N GLY A 54 16.90 11.33 2.49
CA GLY A 54 18.10 12.13 2.21
C GLY A 54 19.38 11.30 2.27
N ASP A 55 19.53 10.45 3.28
CA ASP A 55 20.71 9.60 3.42
C ASP A 55 20.75 8.50 2.35
N VAL A 56 19.59 7.95 1.99
CA VAL A 56 19.51 6.97 0.89
C VAL A 56 19.89 7.61 -0.44
N LEU A 57 19.42 8.83 -0.73
CA LEU A 57 19.75 9.56 -1.96
C LEU A 57 21.24 9.94 -2.02
N ALA A 58 21.82 10.40 -0.91
CA ALA A 58 23.23 10.73 -0.83
C ALA A 58 24.10 9.48 -1.10
N ASN A 59 23.81 8.38 -0.40
CA ASN A 59 24.54 7.12 -0.58
C ASN A 59 24.33 6.51 -1.97
N PHE A 60 23.13 6.64 -2.54
CA PHE A 60 22.84 6.19 -3.90
C PHE A 60 23.58 7.02 -4.96
N SER A 61 23.67 8.34 -4.80
CA SER A 61 24.42 9.22 -5.70
C SER A 61 25.92 8.88 -5.70
N THR A 62 26.49 8.62 -4.53
CA THR A 62 27.88 8.14 -4.39
C THR A 62 28.07 6.74 -5.01
N ALA A 63 27.13 5.82 -4.83
CA ALA A 63 27.19 4.49 -5.43
C ALA A 63 27.02 4.50 -6.97
N SER A 64 26.23 5.44 -7.48
CA SER A 64 25.98 5.66 -8.92
C SER A 64 27.21 6.17 -9.65
N THR A 65 27.90 7.15 -9.05
CA THR A 65 29.14 7.69 -9.59
C THR A 65 30.31 6.70 -9.49
N GLY A 66 30.29 5.78 -8.52
CA GLY A 66 31.31 4.74 -8.34
C GLY A 66 31.10 3.43 -9.12
N GLY A 67 30.07 3.32 -9.99
CA GLY A 67 29.82 2.12 -10.80
C GLY A 67 29.32 0.89 -10.02
N GLY A 68 28.98 1.05 -8.74
CA GLY A 68 28.66 -0.04 -7.79
C GLY A 68 27.18 -0.23 -7.50
N LEU A 69 26.29 0.27 -8.36
CA LEU A 69 24.85 0.37 -8.09
C LEU A 69 24.21 -0.97 -7.67
N SER A 70 24.59 -2.07 -8.34
CA SER A 70 24.08 -3.41 -8.07
C SER A 70 24.54 -3.94 -6.70
N ARG A 71 25.81 -3.74 -6.35
CA ARG A 71 26.36 -4.09 -5.03
C ARG A 71 25.73 -3.27 -3.91
N PHE A 72 25.54 -1.97 -4.14
CA PHE A 72 24.87 -1.09 -3.17
C PHE A 72 23.42 -1.52 -2.94
N SER A 73 22.69 -1.87 -4.00
CA SER A 73 21.30 -2.32 -3.91
C SER A 73 21.19 -3.64 -3.15
N VAL A 74 22.08 -4.60 -3.42
CA VAL A 74 22.10 -5.89 -2.73
C VAL A 74 22.50 -5.73 -1.26
N ALA A 75 23.50 -4.90 -0.95
CA ALA A 75 23.91 -4.63 0.43
C ALA A 75 22.84 -3.89 1.24
N ALA A 76 22.18 -2.88 0.65
CA ALA A 76 21.08 -2.17 1.28
C ALA A 76 19.87 -3.09 1.57
N LEU A 77 19.63 -4.08 0.71
CA LEU A 77 18.59 -5.09 0.94
C LEU A 77 19.01 -6.19 1.92
N SER A 78 20.30 -6.51 2.04
CA SER A 78 20.75 -7.51 3.02
C SER A 78 20.74 -6.95 4.44
N ASP A 79 21.25 -5.75 4.63
CA ASP A 79 21.42 -5.10 5.95
C ASP A 79 20.17 -4.43 6.50
N THR A 80 19.07 -4.37 5.75
CA THR A 80 17.81 -3.83 6.25
C THR A 80 17.14 -4.77 7.26
N GLU A 81 16.61 -4.18 8.33
CA GLU A 81 15.87 -4.90 9.35
C GLU A 81 14.62 -5.60 8.77
N LEU A 82 14.19 -6.67 9.44
CA LEU A 82 13.05 -7.47 8.98
C LEU A 82 11.75 -6.65 8.92
N GLU A 83 11.60 -5.67 9.80
CA GLU A 83 10.48 -4.72 9.80
C GLU A 83 10.47 -3.85 8.54
N THR A 84 11.62 -3.31 8.13
CA THR A 84 11.76 -2.49 6.92
C THR A 84 11.50 -3.32 5.65
N LYS A 85 11.95 -4.58 5.63
CA LYS A 85 11.69 -5.53 4.53
C LYS A 85 10.20 -5.82 4.38
N LEU A 86 9.51 -6.07 5.49
CA LEU A 86 8.06 -6.28 5.51
C LEU A 86 7.32 -5.03 5.01
N LEU A 87 7.73 -3.85 5.47
CA LEU A 87 7.14 -2.58 5.07
C LEU A 87 7.28 -2.33 3.56
N LEU A 88 8.49 -2.55 3.02
CA LEU A 88 8.77 -2.43 1.58
C LEU A 88 7.94 -3.43 0.76
N PHE A 89 7.77 -4.66 1.25
CA PHE A 89 6.92 -5.66 0.59
C PHE A 89 5.46 -5.21 0.55
N VAL A 90 4.90 -4.77 1.68
CA VAL A 90 3.51 -4.27 1.76
C VAL A 90 3.34 -3.06 0.85
N LEU A 91 4.29 -2.12 0.85
CA LEU A 91 4.28 -0.96 -0.02
C LEU A 91 4.30 -1.35 -1.50
N GLY A 92 5.13 -2.33 -1.87
CA GLY A 92 5.18 -2.88 -3.22
C GLY A 92 3.85 -3.52 -3.67
N VAL A 93 3.21 -4.29 -2.79
CA VAL A 93 1.90 -4.91 -3.06
C VAL A 93 0.81 -3.86 -3.23
N VAL A 94 0.75 -2.86 -2.34
CA VAL A 94 -0.24 -1.77 -2.45
C VAL A 94 0.00 -0.93 -3.69
N GLY A 95 1.25 -0.59 -4.00
CA GLY A 95 1.60 0.12 -5.23
C GLY A 95 1.19 -0.65 -6.49
N PHE A 96 1.44 -1.96 -6.52
CA PHE A 96 1.02 -2.82 -7.64
C PHE A 96 -0.50 -2.84 -7.82
N LEU A 97 -1.26 -2.97 -6.72
CA LEU A 97 -2.72 -2.92 -6.75
C LEU A 97 -3.22 -1.56 -7.24
N GLY A 98 -2.64 -0.46 -6.74
CA GLY A 98 -2.97 0.89 -7.19
C GLY A 98 -2.72 1.12 -8.68
N VAL A 99 -1.59 0.63 -9.22
CA VAL A 99 -1.30 0.70 -10.68
C VAL A 99 -2.29 -0.14 -11.48
N ARG A 100 -2.67 -1.32 -10.99
CA ARG A 100 -3.66 -2.17 -11.64
C ARG A 100 -5.02 -1.47 -11.70
N ASP A 101 -5.41 -0.80 -10.63
CA ASP A 101 -6.69 -0.12 -10.53
C ASP A 101 -6.69 1.19 -11.36
N LEU A 102 -5.56 1.89 -11.43
CA LEU A 102 -5.37 3.01 -12.36
C LEU A 102 -5.47 2.57 -13.83
N LYS A 103 -4.87 1.42 -14.19
CA LYS A 103 -4.99 0.84 -15.54
C LYS A 103 -6.44 0.47 -15.87
N ARG A 104 -7.22 0.00 -14.90
CA ARG A 104 -8.65 -0.28 -15.06
C ARG A 104 -9.46 1.00 -15.25
N ALA A 105 -9.20 2.02 -14.42
CA ALA A 105 -9.85 3.33 -14.51
C ALA A 105 -9.58 4.03 -15.86
N THR A 106 -8.33 4.01 -16.32
CA THR A 106 -7.94 4.60 -17.62
C THR A 106 -8.55 3.86 -18.80
N ARG A 107 -8.67 2.52 -18.74
CA ARG A 107 -9.42 1.75 -19.76
C ARG A 107 -10.90 2.13 -19.77
N ALA A 108 -11.55 2.23 -18.61
CA ALA A 108 -12.95 2.64 -18.52
C ALA A 108 -13.17 4.06 -19.10
N MET A 109 -12.27 5.01 -18.81
CA MET A 109 -12.32 6.35 -19.41
C MET A 109 -12.16 6.32 -20.93
N LYS A 110 -11.24 5.50 -21.48
CA LYS A 110 -11.06 5.38 -22.94
C LYS A 110 -12.32 4.84 -23.62
N THR A 111 -13.00 3.87 -23.02
CA THR A 111 -14.27 3.33 -23.55
C THR A 111 -15.38 4.39 -23.55
N LEU A 112 -15.48 5.21 -22.50
CA LEU A 112 -16.45 6.32 -22.43
C LEU A 112 -16.12 7.42 -23.46
N ARG A 113 -14.84 7.75 -23.64
CA ARG A 113 -14.40 8.79 -24.59
C ARG A 113 -14.60 8.38 -26.05
N GLY A 114 -14.40 7.11 -26.39
CA GLY A 114 -14.64 6.58 -27.74
C GLY A 114 -16.12 6.46 -28.13
N LYS A 115 -17.04 6.49 -27.17
CA LYS A 115 -18.49 6.46 -27.43
C LYS A 115 -19.07 7.84 -27.78
N ASN A 116 -18.35 8.92 -27.48
CA ASN A 116 -18.77 10.32 -27.67
C ASN A 116 -18.25 10.98 -28.96
N THR A 117 -17.52 10.26 -29.82
CA THR A 117 -17.22 10.76 -31.17
C THR A 117 -18.43 10.50 -32.07
N PRO A 118 -19.17 11.53 -32.51
CA PRO A 118 -20.24 11.35 -33.48
C PRO A 118 -19.64 10.78 -34.76
N LYS A 119 -20.25 9.70 -35.29
CA LYS A 119 -19.96 9.24 -36.64
C LYS A 119 -20.49 10.33 -37.58
N GLY A 120 -19.56 11.07 -38.19
CA GLY A 120 -19.84 11.89 -39.36
C GLY A 120 -20.16 11.02 -40.56
#